data_AF-A0A3R9MLE0-F1
#
_entry.id   AF-A0A3R9MLE0-F1
#
_cell.length_a   1.000
_cell.length_b   1.000
_cell.length_c   1.000
_cell.angle_alpha   90.00
_cell.angle_beta   90.00
_cell.angle_gamma   90.00
#
_symmetry.space_group_name_H-M   'P 1'
#
loop_
_entity.id
_entity.type
_entity.pdbx_description
1 polymer ?
#
loop_
_entity_poly.entity_id
_entity_poly.type
_entity_poly.pdbx_seq_one_letter_code
_entity_poly.pdbx_strand_id
1 'polypeptide(L)'
;MERPKRKAGRPREQSVAETQSTLLRITSDTDRILAQQAKKLKMSKGKYASAAIAYFAENGLDPTKAAAQSFAHVTKTVAQEARSIRVQNVDIGNRLIAIIRTFEKSLYGFMQQQQGGSLNYLEQIESGILRHQVALETNYLMPLVEMLVQTNVEANTGRTIGEHTNLAVTRKNDSDWAALNKAFNEDRDQKVVVKMREFIKNHNVPVPTLAPKPAVPAVPPKAPVAPAAAMPEADSTPK
;
A
#
# COMPACT_ATOMS: atom_id res chain seq x y z
N MET A 1 37.07 -58.82 -71.19
CA MET A 1 36.77 -59.32 -69.84
C MET A 1 35.81 -58.37 -69.16
N GLU A 2 34.78 -58.97 -68.56
CA GLU A 2 33.90 -58.57 -67.46
C GLU A 2 33.55 -57.10 -67.16
N ARG A 3 32.22 -56.85 -67.07
CA ARG A 3 31.60 -55.73 -66.37
C ARG A 3 31.51 -56.03 -64.87
N PRO A 4 31.50 -54.99 -64.00
CA PRO A 4 30.42 -54.94 -63.00
C PRO A 4 29.88 -53.50 -62.85
N LYS A 5 28.59 -53.23 -62.99
CA LYS A 5 27.38 -53.56 -62.18
C LYS A 5 26.91 -52.33 -61.38
N ARG A 6 25.84 -51.74 -61.95
CA ARG A 6 24.86 -50.77 -61.45
C ARG A 6 24.45 -50.93 -59.99
N LYS A 7 24.09 -49.80 -59.33
CA LYS A 7 22.94 -49.63 -58.42
C LYS A 7 22.58 -48.13 -58.36
N ALA A 8 21.36 -47.65 -58.18
CA ALA A 8 19.99 -48.11 -58.43
C ALA A 8 19.14 -46.85 -58.13
N GLY A 9 18.53 -46.24 -59.15
CA GLY A 9 17.62 -45.10 -58.98
C GLY A 9 16.17 -45.56 -59.11
N ARG A 10 15.35 -45.24 -58.11
CA ARG A 10 13.89 -45.43 -58.05
C ARG A 10 13.28 -44.06 -57.72
N PRO A 11 12.00 -43.77 -58.03
CA PRO A 11 11.21 -44.00 -59.23
C PRO A 11 10.95 -42.68 -60.00
N ARG A 12 10.35 -42.76 -61.20
CA ARG A 12 9.93 -41.61 -62.00
C ARG A 12 8.67 -40.99 -61.38
N GLU A 13 8.76 -39.76 -60.86
CA GLU A 13 7.55 -38.96 -60.62
C GLU A 13 6.99 -38.54 -61.98
N GLN A 14 5.71 -38.89 -62.17
CA GLN A 14 4.93 -38.59 -63.36
C GLN A 14 4.77 -37.07 -63.47
N SER A 15 5.41 -36.47 -64.47
CA SER A 15 5.11 -35.09 -64.85
C SER A 15 3.72 -35.06 -65.48
N VAL A 16 2.77 -34.50 -64.76
CA VAL A 16 1.46 -34.14 -65.29
C VAL A 16 1.68 -33.13 -66.42
N ALA A 17 1.11 -33.42 -67.59
CA ALA A 17 1.28 -32.64 -68.80
C ALA A 17 0.81 -31.18 -68.59
N GLU A 18 1.73 -30.23 -68.75
CA GLU A 18 1.41 -28.80 -68.84
C GLU A 18 0.82 -28.49 -70.22
N THR A 19 -0.43 -28.02 -70.18
CA THR A 19 -1.20 -27.51 -71.29
C THR A 19 -0.52 -26.27 -71.90
N GLN A 20 -0.41 -26.28 -73.23
CA GLN A 20 -0.02 -25.22 -74.18
C GLN A 20 0.34 -23.84 -73.60
N SER A 21 1.62 -23.45 -73.71
CA SER A 21 2.12 -22.13 -73.29
C SER A 21 1.86 -21.06 -74.36
N THR A 22 1.02 -20.09 -74.03
CA THR A 22 0.97 -18.79 -74.71
C THR A 22 2.28 -18.05 -74.43
N LEU A 23 3.00 -17.63 -75.47
CA LEU A 23 4.24 -16.84 -75.33
C LEU A 23 3.91 -15.47 -74.70
N LEU A 24 4.22 -15.32 -73.41
CA LEU A 24 4.08 -14.05 -72.69
C LEU A 24 5.20 -13.09 -73.10
N ARG A 25 4.84 -11.92 -73.62
CA ARG A 25 5.80 -10.82 -73.87
C ARG A 25 6.09 -10.08 -72.56
N ILE A 26 7.26 -10.33 -71.99
CA ILE A 26 7.77 -9.68 -70.78
C ILE A 26 8.82 -8.64 -71.19
N THR A 27 8.85 -7.47 -70.56
CA THR A 27 9.88 -6.45 -70.82
C THR A 27 11.23 -6.89 -70.21
N SER A 28 12.35 -6.44 -70.78
CA SER A 28 13.69 -6.83 -70.32
C SER A 28 13.94 -6.53 -68.83
N ASP A 29 13.38 -5.42 -68.34
CA ASP A 29 13.55 -5.00 -66.96
C ASP A 29 12.76 -5.87 -65.98
N THR A 30 11.55 -6.28 -66.36
CA THR A 30 10.71 -7.15 -65.53
C THR A 30 11.26 -8.57 -65.46
N ASP A 31 11.81 -9.10 -66.56
CA ASP A 31 12.51 -10.41 -66.52
C ASP A 31 13.78 -10.36 -65.64
N ARG A 32 14.51 -9.24 -65.65
CA ARG A 32 15.69 -9.06 -64.78
C ARG A 32 15.31 -9.07 -63.30
N ILE A 33 14.25 -8.35 -62.92
CA ILE A 33 13.76 -8.32 -61.53
C ILE A 33 13.24 -9.71 -61.12
N LEU A 34 12.45 -10.36 -61.98
CA LEU A 34 11.95 -11.71 -61.77
C LEU A 34 13.11 -12.70 -61.54
N ALA A 35 14.15 -12.64 -62.37
CA ALA A 35 15.33 -13.48 -62.26
C ALA A 35 16.07 -13.27 -60.92
N GLN A 36 16.24 -12.02 -60.50
CA GLN A 36 16.93 -11.70 -59.25
C GLN A 36 16.17 -12.22 -58.03
N GLN A 37 14.84 -12.04 -57.98
CA GLN A 37 14.03 -12.47 -56.84
C GLN A 37 13.86 -13.99 -56.81
N ALA A 38 13.64 -14.63 -57.97
CA ALA A 38 13.61 -16.08 -58.07
C ALA A 38 14.92 -16.72 -57.61
N LYS A 39 16.07 -16.11 -57.95
CA LYS A 39 17.40 -16.55 -57.48
C LYS A 39 17.57 -16.41 -55.96
N LYS A 40 17.12 -15.30 -55.36
CA LYS A 40 17.15 -15.10 -53.91
C LYS A 40 16.36 -16.19 -53.17
N LEU A 41 15.22 -16.56 -53.71
CA LEU A 41 14.31 -17.55 -53.12
C LEU A 41 14.59 -18.99 -53.59
N LYS A 42 15.68 -19.22 -54.35
CA LYS A 42 16.12 -20.53 -54.86
C LYS A 42 15.01 -21.31 -55.58
N MET A 43 14.19 -20.63 -56.39
CA MET A 43 13.09 -21.24 -57.14
C MET A 43 13.15 -20.88 -58.61
N SER A 44 12.46 -21.65 -59.47
CA SER A 44 12.38 -21.35 -60.89
C SER A 44 11.55 -20.09 -61.14
N LYS A 45 11.89 -19.33 -62.19
CA LYS A 45 11.18 -18.09 -62.57
C LYS A 45 9.66 -18.29 -62.68
N GLY A 46 9.23 -19.40 -63.30
CA GLY A 46 7.82 -19.76 -63.45
C GLY A 46 7.13 -20.05 -62.12
N LYS A 47 7.80 -20.77 -61.20
CA LYS A 47 7.25 -21.08 -59.87
C LYS A 47 7.17 -19.84 -58.98
N TYR A 48 8.13 -18.91 -59.12
CA TYR A 48 8.06 -17.62 -58.46
C TYR A 48 6.92 -16.76 -59.01
N ALA A 49 6.74 -16.72 -60.33
CA ALA A 49 5.66 -15.97 -60.96
C ALA A 49 4.28 -16.50 -60.53
N SER A 50 4.08 -17.81 -60.52
CA SER A 50 2.80 -18.40 -60.09
C SER A 50 2.53 -18.17 -58.60
N ALA A 51 3.55 -18.29 -57.74
CA ALA A 51 3.42 -18.01 -56.31
C ALA A 51 3.13 -16.51 -56.06
N ALA A 52 3.76 -15.62 -56.80
CA ALA A 52 3.48 -14.18 -56.71
C ALA A 52 2.05 -13.86 -57.15
N ILE A 53 1.58 -14.43 -58.27
CA ILE A 53 0.21 -14.25 -58.74
C ILE A 53 -0.80 -14.80 -57.72
N ALA A 54 -0.55 -15.98 -57.14
CA ALA A 54 -1.39 -16.54 -56.09
C ALA A 54 -1.42 -15.64 -54.84
N TYR A 55 -0.27 -15.13 -54.40
CA TYR A 55 -0.17 -14.20 -53.28
C TYR A 55 -0.92 -12.89 -53.54
N PHE A 56 -0.84 -12.34 -54.76
CA PHE A 56 -1.58 -11.13 -55.13
C PHE A 56 -3.09 -11.41 -55.22
N ALA A 57 -3.50 -12.59 -55.69
CA ALA A 57 -4.89 -13.00 -55.74
C ALA A 57 -5.50 -13.22 -54.35
N GLU A 58 -4.77 -13.89 -53.44
CA GLU A 58 -5.20 -14.11 -52.05
C GLU A 58 -5.34 -12.80 -51.27
N ASN A 59 -4.47 -11.82 -51.54
CA ASN A 59 -4.55 -10.50 -50.91
C ASN A 59 -5.50 -9.52 -51.64
N GLY A 60 -6.29 -9.99 -52.62
CA GLY A 60 -7.27 -9.18 -53.35
C GLY A 60 -6.67 -8.07 -54.21
N LEU A 61 -5.36 -8.11 -54.47
CA LEU A 61 -4.60 -7.14 -55.25
C LEU A 61 -4.52 -7.62 -56.70
N ASP A 62 -5.66 -7.61 -57.40
CA ASP A 62 -5.70 -7.87 -58.84
C ASP A 62 -5.35 -6.57 -59.61
N PRO A 63 -4.15 -6.48 -60.23
CA PRO A 63 -3.75 -5.27 -60.96
C PRO A 63 -4.58 -5.04 -62.22
N THR A 64 -5.42 -6.00 -62.64
CA THR A 64 -6.37 -5.83 -63.76
C THR A 64 -7.72 -5.25 -63.33
N LYS A 65 -8.03 -5.24 -62.02
CA LYS A 65 -9.30 -4.75 -61.48
C LYS A 65 -9.19 -3.44 -60.70
N ALA A 66 -8.00 -3.07 -60.20
CA ALA A 66 -7.82 -1.83 -59.44
C ALA A 66 -6.49 -1.13 -59.76
N ALA A 67 -6.57 -0.01 -60.49
CA ALA A 67 -5.43 0.88 -60.75
C ALA A 67 -5.14 1.74 -59.51
N ALA A 68 -3.90 1.70 -58.98
CA ALA A 68 -3.23 2.63 -58.05
C ALA A 68 -3.93 3.10 -56.74
N GLN A 69 -5.25 3.00 -56.62
CA GLN A 69 -6.06 3.50 -55.52
C GLN A 69 -6.01 2.57 -54.30
N SER A 70 -5.76 1.27 -54.48
CA SER A 70 -5.67 0.31 -53.37
C SER A 70 -4.47 0.60 -52.46
N PHE A 71 -3.30 0.94 -53.02
CA PHE A 71 -2.13 1.32 -52.22
C PHE A 71 -2.32 2.66 -51.48
N ALA A 72 -2.95 3.64 -52.13
CA ALA A 72 -3.30 4.91 -51.49
C ALA A 72 -4.29 4.71 -50.32
N HIS A 73 -5.25 3.79 -50.48
CA HIS A 73 -6.19 3.41 -49.43
C HIS A 73 -5.47 2.75 -48.25
N VAL A 74 -4.61 1.74 -48.49
CA VAL A 74 -3.85 1.07 -47.42
C VAL A 74 -2.98 2.08 -46.65
N THR A 75 -2.32 3.00 -47.36
CA THR A 75 -1.46 4.01 -46.73
C THR A 75 -2.29 4.99 -45.88
N LYS A 76 -3.48 5.36 -46.36
CA LYS A 76 -4.41 6.21 -45.61
C LYS A 76 -4.95 5.51 -44.37
N THR A 77 -5.31 4.23 -44.46
CA THR A 77 -5.78 3.42 -43.33
C THR A 77 -4.68 3.28 -42.27
N VAL A 78 -3.45 2.93 -42.68
CA VAL A 78 -2.31 2.81 -41.75
C VAL A 78 -1.99 4.16 -41.09
N ALA A 79 -2.06 5.27 -41.84
CA ALA A 79 -1.86 6.61 -41.27
C ALA A 79 -2.97 7.01 -40.28
N GLN A 80 -4.22 6.60 -40.52
CA GLN A 80 -5.33 6.80 -39.58
C GLN A 80 -5.18 5.94 -38.33
N GLU A 81 -4.83 4.66 -38.47
CA GLU A 81 -4.58 3.77 -37.34
C GLU A 81 -3.40 4.25 -36.49
N ALA A 82 -2.29 4.66 -37.12
CA ALA A 82 -1.15 5.23 -36.41
C ALA A 82 -1.51 6.51 -35.63
N ARG A 83 -2.41 7.35 -36.16
CA ARG A 83 -2.95 8.50 -35.42
C ARG A 83 -3.85 8.06 -34.27
N SER A 84 -4.69 7.05 -34.47
CA SER A 84 -5.57 6.52 -33.41
C SER A 84 -4.76 5.96 -32.23
N ILE A 85 -3.66 5.26 -32.50
CA ILE A 85 -2.74 4.73 -31.48
C ILE A 85 -2.07 5.88 -30.71
N ARG A 86 -1.66 6.96 -31.40
CA ARG A 86 -1.09 8.14 -30.72
C ARG A 86 -2.12 8.82 -29.80
N VAL A 87 -3.36 8.96 -30.25
CA VAL A 87 -4.44 9.53 -29.43
C VAL A 87 -4.71 8.67 -28.20
N GLN A 88 -4.77 7.34 -28.37
CA GLN A 88 -4.91 6.41 -27.26
C GLN A 88 -3.75 6.48 -26.28
N ASN A 89 -2.49 6.57 -26.76
CA ASN A 89 -1.33 6.70 -25.89
C ASN A 89 -1.36 8.00 -25.07
N VAL A 90 -1.82 9.11 -25.64
CA VAL A 90 -1.98 10.38 -24.91
C VAL A 90 -3.09 10.27 -23.86
N ASP A 91 -4.22 9.65 -24.20
CA ASP A 91 -5.34 9.43 -23.26
C ASP A 91 -4.91 8.50 -22.10
N ILE A 92 -4.20 7.41 -22.39
CA ILE A 92 -3.62 6.52 -21.37
C ILE A 92 -2.66 7.29 -20.45
N GLY A 93 -1.77 8.12 -21.02
CA GLY A 93 -0.86 8.95 -20.24
C GLY A 93 -1.58 9.93 -19.32
N ASN A 94 -2.61 10.61 -19.82
CA ASN A 94 -3.43 11.53 -19.02
C ASN A 94 -4.17 10.81 -17.90
N ARG A 95 -4.73 9.62 -18.16
CA ARG A 95 -5.39 8.78 -17.15
C ARG A 95 -4.43 8.30 -16.08
N LEU A 96 -3.22 7.87 -16.46
CA LEU A 96 -2.19 7.48 -15.50
C LEU A 96 -1.81 8.64 -14.58
N ILE A 97 -1.61 9.84 -15.12
CA ILE A 97 -1.32 11.04 -14.32
C ILE A 97 -2.48 11.38 -13.38
N ALA A 98 -3.73 11.25 -13.83
CA ALA A 98 -4.90 11.49 -12.99
C ALA A 98 -5.01 10.47 -11.83
N ILE A 99 -4.74 9.19 -12.11
CA ILE A 99 -4.68 8.13 -11.11
C ILE A 99 -3.59 8.43 -10.07
N ILE A 100 -2.38 8.77 -10.53
CA ILE A 100 -1.24 9.09 -9.65
C ILE A 100 -1.59 10.28 -8.74
N ARG A 101 -2.07 11.39 -9.30
CA ARG A 101 -2.44 12.58 -8.51
C ARG A 101 -3.53 12.29 -7.47
N THR A 102 -4.52 11.47 -7.84
CA THR A 102 -5.60 11.08 -6.93
C THR A 102 -5.08 10.19 -5.81
N PHE A 103 -4.20 9.25 -6.14
CA PHE A 103 -3.54 8.39 -5.16
C PHE A 103 -2.65 9.19 -4.21
N GLU A 104 -1.82 10.09 -4.72
CA GLU A 104 -0.98 11.00 -3.92
C GLU A 104 -1.82 11.81 -2.94
N LYS A 105 -2.86 12.49 -3.43
CA LYS A 105 -3.77 13.27 -2.57
C LYS A 105 -4.39 12.41 -1.46
N SER A 106 -4.81 11.20 -1.80
CA SER A 106 -5.43 10.27 -0.84
C SER A 106 -4.41 9.77 0.19
N LEU A 107 -3.18 9.50 -0.24
CA LEU A 107 -2.08 9.08 0.63
C LEU A 107 -1.69 10.19 1.61
N TYR A 108 -1.56 11.43 1.14
CA TYR A 108 -1.28 12.58 2.01
C TYR A 108 -2.39 12.80 3.04
N GLY A 109 -3.66 12.73 2.62
CA GLY A 109 -4.80 12.82 3.54
C GLY A 109 -4.77 11.71 4.60
N PHE A 110 -4.45 10.47 4.19
CA PHE A 110 -4.29 9.35 5.11
C PHE A 110 -3.16 9.56 6.12
N MET A 111 -1.97 10.00 5.66
CA MET A 111 -0.85 10.30 6.54
C MET A 111 -1.18 11.40 7.54
N GLN A 112 -1.83 12.47 7.09
CA GLN A 112 -2.24 13.57 7.97
C GLN A 112 -3.26 13.11 9.02
N GLN A 113 -4.19 12.23 8.65
CA GLN A 113 -5.15 11.64 9.58
C GLN A 113 -4.47 10.70 10.59
N GLN A 114 -3.49 9.91 10.16
CA GLN A 114 -2.69 9.09 11.09
C GLN A 114 -1.93 9.96 12.08
N GLN A 115 -1.28 11.02 11.60
CA GLN A 115 -0.51 11.94 12.45
C GLN A 115 -1.40 12.69 13.45
N GLY A 116 -2.56 13.19 13.01
CA GLY A 116 -3.51 13.83 13.92
C GLY A 116 -4.08 12.86 14.95
N GLY A 117 -4.41 11.63 14.53
CA GLY A 117 -4.93 10.59 15.42
C GLY A 117 -3.90 10.14 16.48
N SER A 118 -2.62 10.02 16.11
CA SER A 118 -1.57 9.63 17.04
C SER A 118 -1.26 10.75 18.04
N LEU A 119 -1.20 12.01 17.60
CA LEU A 119 -0.99 13.16 18.49
C LEU A 119 -2.12 13.29 19.52
N ASN A 120 -3.38 13.24 19.08
CA ASN A 120 -4.53 13.30 19.98
C ASN A 120 -4.54 12.15 21.01
N TYR A 121 -4.12 10.96 20.59
CA TYR A 121 -4.03 9.82 21.51
C TYR A 121 -2.95 10.03 22.59
N LEU A 122 -1.78 10.53 22.20
CA LEU A 122 -0.71 10.86 23.14
C LEU A 122 -1.13 11.97 24.11
N GLU A 123 -1.79 13.01 23.62
CA GLU A 123 -2.32 14.11 24.45
C GLU A 123 -3.37 13.60 25.46
N GLN A 124 -4.22 12.66 25.06
CA GLN A 124 -5.17 12.02 25.97
C GLN A 124 -4.49 11.20 27.05
N ILE A 125 -3.44 10.45 26.72
CA ILE A 125 -2.64 9.72 27.71
C ILE A 125 -1.98 10.70 28.68
N GLU A 126 -1.33 11.74 28.16
CA GLU A 126 -0.64 12.75 28.96
C GLU A 126 -1.60 13.46 29.92
N SER A 127 -2.73 13.96 29.41
CA SER A 127 -3.75 14.59 30.25
C SER A 127 -4.33 13.64 31.30
N GLY A 128 -4.45 12.34 30.98
CA GLY A 128 -4.85 11.30 31.94
C GLY A 128 -3.82 11.11 33.06
N ILE A 129 -2.53 11.04 32.71
CA ILE A 129 -1.43 10.92 33.67
C ILE A 129 -1.38 12.16 34.57
N LEU A 130 -1.44 13.36 33.99
CA LEU A 130 -1.40 14.61 34.75
C LEU A 130 -2.58 14.74 35.72
N ARG A 131 -3.81 14.43 35.27
CA ARG A 131 -4.97 14.43 36.17
C ARG A 131 -4.83 13.42 37.31
N HIS A 132 -4.26 12.25 37.03
CA HIS A 132 -3.99 11.26 38.06
C HIS A 132 -2.94 11.73 39.06
N GLN A 133 -1.86 12.37 38.59
CA GLN A 133 -0.85 12.96 39.48
C GLN A 133 -1.44 14.06 40.37
N VAL A 134 -2.24 14.96 39.80
CA VAL A 134 -2.94 15.98 40.59
C VAL A 134 -3.87 15.32 41.62
N ALA A 135 -4.64 14.30 41.23
CA ALA A 135 -5.52 13.59 42.16
C ALA A 135 -4.75 12.86 43.26
N LEU A 136 -3.56 12.30 42.96
CA LEU A 136 -2.65 11.72 43.96
C LEU A 136 -2.16 12.77 44.93
N GLU A 137 -1.75 13.93 44.43
CA GLU A 137 -1.27 15.04 45.24
C GLU A 137 -2.38 15.56 46.14
N THR A 138 -3.54 15.91 45.59
CA THR A 138 -4.61 16.56 46.35
C THR A 138 -5.33 15.61 47.30
N ASN A 139 -5.60 14.37 46.88
CA ASN A 139 -6.43 13.46 47.68
C ASN A 139 -5.60 12.59 48.61
N TYR A 140 -4.32 12.32 48.31
CA TYR A 140 -3.54 11.36 49.08
C TYR A 140 -2.32 12.00 49.74
N LEU A 141 -1.41 12.61 48.97
CA LEU A 141 -0.14 13.09 49.49
C LEU A 141 -0.30 14.34 50.36
N MET A 142 -1.07 15.34 49.91
CA MET A 142 -1.27 16.58 50.64
C MET A 142 -1.93 16.35 52.01
N PRO A 143 -3.03 15.58 52.12
CA PRO A 143 -3.63 15.31 53.43
C PRO A 143 -2.75 14.44 54.34
N LEU A 144 -1.91 13.55 53.79
CA LEU A 144 -0.94 12.79 54.59
C LEU A 144 0.12 13.70 55.21
N VAL A 145 0.63 14.67 54.44
CA VAL A 145 1.58 15.66 54.95
C VAL A 145 0.92 16.53 56.02
N GLU A 146 -0.32 16.98 55.80
CA GLU A 146 -1.08 17.76 56.78
C GLU A 146 -1.29 16.97 58.08
N MET A 147 -1.73 15.71 57.98
CA MET A 147 -1.91 14.83 59.13
C MET A 147 -0.60 14.58 59.88
N LEU A 148 0.52 14.39 59.17
CA LEU A 148 1.83 14.19 59.77
C LEU A 148 2.29 15.44 60.55
N VAL A 149 2.13 16.64 59.97
CA VAL A 149 2.49 17.89 60.63
C VAL A 149 1.60 18.12 61.85
N GLN A 150 0.29 17.98 61.72
CA GLN A 150 -0.65 18.14 62.81
C GLN A 150 -0.37 17.16 63.96
N THR A 151 -0.17 15.87 63.64
CA THR A 151 0.14 14.84 64.66
C THR A 151 1.45 15.16 65.38
N ASN A 152 2.47 15.67 64.69
CA ASN A 152 3.72 16.07 65.34
C ASN A 152 3.54 17.28 66.25
N VAL A 153 2.75 18.28 65.86
CA VAL A 153 2.43 19.44 66.70
C VAL A 153 1.67 18.99 67.94
N GLU A 154 0.61 18.19 67.78
CA GLU A 154 -0.18 17.65 68.89
C GLU A 154 0.66 16.78 69.82
N ALA A 155 1.54 15.94 69.28
CA ALA A 155 2.45 15.11 70.08
C ALA A 155 3.45 15.95 70.87
N ASN A 156 4.01 17.01 70.27
CA ASN A 156 4.92 17.92 70.96
C ASN A 156 4.20 18.68 72.08
N THR A 157 3.04 19.27 71.79
CA THR A 157 2.21 19.97 72.78
C THR A 157 1.76 19.03 73.89
N GLY A 158 1.35 17.81 73.56
CA GLY A 158 0.96 16.77 74.53
C GLY A 158 2.11 16.38 75.45
N ARG A 159 3.34 16.24 74.93
CA ARG A 159 4.54 16.02 75.74
C ARG A 159 4.81 17.19 76.67
N THR A 160 4.81 18.42 76.16
CA THR A 160 5.05 19.62 76.99
C THR A 160 4.01 19.76 78.11
N ILE A 161 2.73 19.55 77.83
CA ILE A 161 1.66 19.59 78.84
C ILE A 161 1.83 18.44 79.85
N GLY A 162 2.13 17.24 79.36
CA GLY A 162 2.38 16.06 80.21
C GLY A 162 3.55 16.27 81.16
N GLU A 163 4.65 16.83 80.66
CA GLU A 163 5.84 17.20 81.44
C GLU A 163 5.50 18.23 82.51
N HIS A 164 4.84 19.35 82.14
CA HIS A 164 4.44 20.38 83.08
C HIS A 164 3.47 19.89 84.15
N THR A 165 2.48 19.07 83.75
CA THR A 165 1.50 18.51 84.68
C THR A 165 2.17 17.54 85.65
N ASN A 166 3.07 16.69 85.15
CA ASN A 166 3.81 15.77 86.01
C ASN A 166 4.71 16.53 86.99
N LEU A 167 5.50 17.50 86.51
CA LEU A 167 6.35 18.36 87.36
C LEU A 167 5.54 19.08 88.45
N ALA A 168 4.32 19.54 88.15
CA ALA A 168 3.43 20.18 89.10
C ALA A 168 2.86 19.21 90.14
N VAL A 169 2.55 17.97 89.76
CA VAL A 169 1.92 16.96 90.61
C VAL A 169 2.93 16.25 91.53
N THR A 170 4.10 15.84 91.01
CA THR A 170 5.00 14.97 91.76
C THR A 170 6.05 15.69 92.60
N ARG A 171 6.29 17.00 92.42
CA ARG A 171 7.32 17.78 93.14
C ARG A 171 8.65 17.00 93.35
N LYS A 172 9.08 16.27 92.29
CA LYS A 172 10.23 15.34 92.10
C LYS A 172 9.94 13.84 92.24
N ASN A 173 9.93 13.13 91.10
CA ASN A 173 11.03 12.23 90.65
C ASN A 173 10.71 11.71 89.23
N ASP A 174 11.70 11.76 88.33
CA ASP A 174 11.62 11.41 86.89
C ASP A 174 11.47 9.90 86.60
N SER A 175 11.32 9.05 87.63
CA SER A 175 11.45 7.59 87.48
C SER A 175 10.31 6.94 86.70
N ASP A 176 9.11 7.53 86.76
CA ASP A 176 7.90 6.93 86.17
C ASP A 176 7.57 7.52 84.79
N TRP A 177 8.32 8.54 84.37
CA TRP A 177 8.12 9.23 83.09
C TRP A 177 8.31 8.29 81.91
N ALA A 178 9.33 7.43 81.95
CA ALA A 178 9.60 6.49 80.87
C ALA A 178 8.43 5.50 80.64
N ALA A 179 7.77 5.05 81.72
CA ALA A 179 6.63 4.15 81.64
C ALA A 179 5.37 4.86 81.11
N LEU A 180 5.09 6.08 81.58
CA LEU A 180 3.98 6.91 81.11
C LEU A 180 4.14 7.29 79.62
N ASN A 181 5.35 7.68 79.21
CA ASN A 181 5.64 8.08 77.84
C ASN A 181 5.57 6.87 76.89
N LYS A 182 5.97 5.68 77.36
CA LYS A 182 5.79 4.42 76.63
C LYS A 182 4.31 4.11 76.38
N ALA A 183 3.48 4.15 77.43
CA ALA A 183 2.04 3.92 77.29
C ALA A 183 1.37 4.94 76.36
N PHE A 184 1.78 6.20 76.42
CA PHE A 184 1.29 7.25 75.53
C PHE A 184 1.69 7.03 74.07
N ASN A 185 2.94 6.60 73.82
CA ASN A 185 3.40 6.26 72.48
C ASN A 185 2.66 5.03 71.92
N GLU A 186 2.39 4.01 72.74
CA GLU A 186 1.64 2.81 72.32
C GLU A 186 0.18 3.14 71.97
N ASP A 187 -0.52 3.96 72.75
CA ASP A 187 -1.88 4.42 72.44
C ASP A 187 -1.91 5.31 71.18
N ARG A 188 -0.92 6.20 71.03
CA ARG A 188 -0.74 7.01 69.83
C ARG A 188 -0.55 6.13 68.60
N ASP A 189 0.35 5.14 68.65
CA ASP A 189 0.65 4.29 67.50
C ASP A 189 -0.58 3.47 67.06
N GLN A 190 -1.39 2.99 68.00
CA GLN A 190 -2.66 2.34 67.69
C GLN A 190 -3.64 3.30 67.00
N LYS A 191 -3.78 4.53 67.50
CA LYS A 191 -4.66 5.55 66.89
C LYS A 191 -4.20 5.97 65.49
N VAL A 192 -2.89 6.10 65.28
CA VAL A 192 -2.31 6.39 63.96
C VAL A 192 -2.65 5.28 62.97
N VAL A 193 -2.51 4.00 63.35
CA VAL A 193 -2.85 2.87 62.47
C VAL A 193 -4.33 2.86 62.11
N VAL A 194 -5.23 3.13 63.07
CA VAL A 194 -6.68 3.21 62.81
C VAL A 194 -6.99 4.37 61.86
N LYS A 195 -6.46 5.56 62.14
CA LYS A 195 -6.66 6.75 61.30
C LYS A 195 -6.08 6.59 59.89
N MET A 196 -4.95 5.93 59.75
CA MET A 196 -4.36 5.64 58.45
C MET A 196 -5.20 4.67 57.62
N ARG A 197 -5.82 3.65 58.24
CA ARG A 197 -6.78 2.77 57.54
C ARG A 197 -8.05 3.51 57.13
N GLU A 198 -8.60 4.35 58.01
CA GLU A 198 -9.75 5.21 57.69
C GLU A 198 -9.42 6.16 56.53
N PHE A 199 -8.21 6.72 56.54
CA PHE A 199 -7.72 7.62 55.51
C PHE A 199 -7.64 6.94 54.14
N ILE A 200 -7.00 5.77 54.05
CA ILE A 200 -6.89 4.99 52.81
C ILE A 200 -8.27 4.61 52.27
N LYS A 201 -9.23 4.29 53.15
CA LYS A 201 -10.59 3.95 52.76
C LYS A 201 -11.34 5.13 52.15
N ASN A 202 -11.09 6.34 52.65
CA ASN A 202 -11.82 7.55 52.26
C ASN A 202 -11.15 8.32 51.11
N HIS A 203 -9.84 8.13 50.89
CA HIS A 203 -9.06 8.83 49.87
C HIS A 203 -8.55 7.84 48.82
N ASN A 204 -9.48 7.28 48.06
CA ASN A 204 -9.13 6.33 47.01
C ASN A 204 -8.62 7.09 45.78
N VAL A 205 -7.42 6.73 45.33
CA VAL A 205 -6.82 7.35 44.15
C VAL A 205 -7.51 6.79 42.90
N PRO A 206 -8.07 7.62 42.01
CA PRO A 206 -8.69 7.15 40.79
C PRO A 206 -7.65 6.45 39.91
N VAL A 207 -7.91 5.21 39.52
CA VAL A 207 -7.03 4.45 38.60
C VAL A 207 -6.98 5.16 37.25
N PRO A 208 -5.79 5.30 36.62
CA PRO A 208 -5.69 5.88 35.30
C PRO A 208 -6.55 5.10 34.30
N THR A 209 -7.53 5.76 33.70
CA THR A 209 -8.31 5.18 32.60
C THR A 209 -7.47 5.22 31.33
N LEU A 210 -7.18 4.05 30.76
CA LEU A 210 -6.50 3.95 29.47
C LEU A 210 -7.35 4.62 28.38
N ALA A 211 -6.77 5.58 27.66
CA ALA A 211 -7.42 6.19 26.52
C ALA A 211 -7.74 5.11 25.46
N PRO A 212 -8.91 5.14 24.81
CA PRO A 212 -9.22 4.22 23.74
C PRO A 212 -8.24 4.44 22.58
N LYS A 213 -7.61 3.35 22.11
CA LYS A 213 -6.68 3.40 21.00
C LYS A 213 -7.34 4.02 19.77
N PRO A 214 -6.71 4.97 19.06
CA PRO A 214 -7.31 5.62 17.91
C PRO A 214 -7.66 4.57 16.86
N ALA A 215 -8.87 4.67 16.32
CA ALA A 215 -9.33 3.91 15.17
C ALA A 215 -8.61 4.44 13.93
N VAL A 216 -7.33 4.10 13.78
CA VAL A 216 -6.58 4.40 12.56
C VAL A 216 -7.11 3.47 11.47
N PRO A 217 -7.58 3.98 10.32
CA PRO A 217 -7.90 3.11 9.19
C PRO A 217 -6.67 2.27 8.86
N ALA A 218 -6.80 0.95 8.97
CA ALA A 218 -5.67 0.02 8.97
C ALA A 218 -4.97 -0.11 7.60
N VAL A 219 -5.58 0.44 6.54
CA VAL A 219 -5.12 0.23 5.17
C VAL A 219 -5.05 1.56 4.44
N PRO A 220 -3.93 1.90 3.80
CA PRO A 220 -3.87 3.04 2.90
C PRO A 220 -4.93 2.91 1.79
N PRO A 221 -5.38 4.03 1.21
CA PRO A 221 -6.38 4.01 0.14
C PRO A 221 -5.89 3.09 -0.98
N LYS A 222 -6.72 2.12 -1.38
CA LYS A 222 -6.41 1.24 -2.52
C LYS A 222 -6.17 2.09 -3.76
N ALA A 223 -5.15 1.75 -4.53
CA ALA A 223 -4.92 2.37 -5.83
C ALA A 223 -6.20 2.26 -6.68
N PRO A 224 -6.62 3.34 -7.38
CA PRO A 224 -7.76 3.30 -8.27
C PRO A 224 -7.58 2.16 -9.28
N VAL A 225 -8.57 1.28 -9.39
CA VAL A 225 -8.56 0.22 -10.40
C VAL A 225 -8.67 0.90 -11.76
N ALA A 226 -7.74 0.58 -12.66
CA ALA A 226 -7.78 1.09 -14.03
C ALA A 226 -9.14 0.73 -14.66
N PRO A 227 -9.80 1.65 -15.39
CA PRO A 227 -11.05 1.31 -16.05
C PRO A 227 -10.80 0.17 -17.03
N ALA A 228 -11.63 -0.87 -16.97
CA ALA A 228 -11.65 -1.91 -17.99
C ALA A 228 -11.77 -1.24 -19.36
N ALA A 229 -10.84 -1.54 -20.26
CA ALA A 229 -10.87 -1.03 -21.62
C ALA A 229 -12.26 -1.31 -22.20
N ALA A 230 -12.99 -0.26 -22.58
CA ALA A 230 -14.17 -0.42 -23.42
C ALA A 230 -13.66 -1.04 -24.72
N MET A 231 -13.90 -2.34 -24.90
CA MET A 231 -13.76 -2.97 -26.21
C MET A 231 -14.68 -2.20 -27.16
N PRO A 232 -14.19 -1.71 -28.30
CA PRO A 232 -15.07 -1.13 -29.30
C PRO A 232 -16.04 -2.23 -29.75
N GLU A 233 -17.34 -1.94 -29.64
CA GLU A 233 -18.41 -2.78 -30.20
C GLU A 233 -18.09 -3.02 -31.68
N ALA A 234 -17.76 -4.27 -31.99
CA ALA A 234 -17.78 -4.74 -33.35
C ALA A 234 -19.23 -5.03 -33.71
N ASP A 235 -19.92 -4.07 -34.34
CA ASP A 235 -21.12 -4.39 -35.10
C ASP A 235 -21.36 -3.42 -36.26
N SER A 236 -21.16 -3.91 -37.48
CA SER A 236 -22.26 -4.11 -38.42
C SER A 236 -21.72 -4.56 -39.79
N THR A 237 -22.04 -5.81 -40.11
CA THR A 237 -22.00 -6.36 -41.46
C THR A 237 -22.99 -5.63 -42.38
N PRO A 238 -22.63 -5.29 -43.63
CA PRO A 238 -23.59 -4.73 -44.57
C PRO A 238 -24.46 -5.85 -45.17
N LYS A 239 -25.78 -5.62 -45.23
CA LYS A 239 -26.70 -6.30 -46.14
C LYS A 239 -26.84 -5.48 -47.41
#